data_AF-A0AAW0G2J3-F1
#
_entry.id   AF-A0AAW0G2J3-F1
#
_cell.length_a   1.000
_cell.length_b   1.000
_cell.length_c   1.000
_cell.angle_alpha   90.00
_cell.angle_beta   90.00
_cell.angle_gamma   90.00
#
_symmetry.space_group_name_H-M   'P 1'
#
loop_
_entity.id
_entity.type
_entity.pdbx_description
1 polymer ?
#
loop_
_entity_poly.entity_id
_entity_poly.type
_entity_poly.pdbx_seq_one_letter_code
_entity_poly.pdbx_strand_id
1 'polypeptide(L)'
;MSAHSSKENTPLRSTQESFKMDTDSQPAPKRRKIGQSASAFSSSQQKPAEPSFAEVLQRLKEEAGETKDAEGGADAWARPTLQPINASKDAIVFQQIDVEDCADTAGGGTGIRMFGVTNKGNSVLAYVTDFYPYFYVACPRGFLPSDVTMLPMHLNNIGNGGVVRDVQMVEKKSLMHYMGDTAVPFLKITLIDQRSLPKIRDKS
;
A
#
# COMPACT_ATOMS: atom_id res chain seq x y z
N MET A 1 16.52 1.90 -48.65
CA MET A 1 15.15 1.55 -48.22
C MET A 1 15.22 0.22 -47.49
N SER A 2 15.13 0.23 -46.16
CA SER A 2 14.96 -0.99 -45.36
C SER A 2 14.02 -0.68 -44.22
N ALA A 3 12.98 -1.50 -44.10
CA ALA A 3 11.86 -1.33 -43.19
C ALA A 3 12.21 -1.78 -41.76
N HIS A 4 11.83 -0.98 -40.77
CA HIS A 4 11.81 -1.40 -39.37
C HIS A 4 10.43 -1.96 -39.03
N SER A 5 10.41 -3.22 -38.59
CA SER A 5 9.22 -3.94 -38.13
C SER A 5 8.95 -3.58 -36.67
N SER A 6 7.82 -2.92 -36.42
CA SER A 6 7.32 -2.59 -35.09
C SER A 6 6.56 -3.79 -34.52
N LYS A 7 7.02 -4.34 -33.39
CA LYS A 7 6.26 -5.35 -32.64
C LYS A 7 5.22 -4.65 -31.77
N GLU A 8 3.97 -4.70 -32.19
CA GLU A 8 2.80 -4.27 -31.43
C GLU A 8 2.44 -5.30 -30.35
N ASN A 9 1.96 -4.85 -29.19
CA ASN A 9 1.66 -5.67 -28.03
C ASN A 9 0.15 -5.96 -27.96
N THR A 10 -0.26 -7.18 -28.31
CA THR A 10 -1.67 -7.60 -28.27
C THR A 10 -2.02 -8.17 -26.88
N PRO A 11 -3.07 -7.67 -26.20
CA PRO A 11 -3.46 -8.20 -24.89
C PRO A 11 -4.12 -9.59 -25.01
N LEU A 12 -3.68 -10.53 -24.17
CA LEU A 12 -4.22 -11.87 -24.06
C LEU A 12 -5.64 -11.85 -23.49
N ARG A 13 -6.58 -12.43 -24.24
CA ARG A 13 -8.00 -12.57 -23.89
C ARG A 13 -8.17 -13.66 -22.82
N SER A 14 -8.64 -13.26 -21.63
CA SER A 14 -8.97 -14.15 -20.52
C SER A 14 -10.13 -15.09 -20.90
N THR A 15 -9.88 -16.39 -20.92
CA THR A 15 -10.91 -17.44 -20.88
C THR A 15 -11.16 -17.80 -19.41
N GLN A 16 -12.39 -17.58 -18.94
CA GLN A 16 -12.86 -18.10 -17.66
C GLN A 16 -12.89 -19.63 -17.71
N GLU A 17 -11.95 -20.28 -17.03
CA GLU A 17 -12.09 -21.68 -16.62
C GLU A 17 -12.16 -21.73 -15.09
N SER A 18 -13.32 -22.16 -14.61
CA SER A 18 -13.65 -22.36 -13.21
C SER A 18 -12.88 -23.55 -12.64
N PHE A 19 -11.92 -23.31 -11.75
CA PHE A 19 -11.31 -24.38 -10.94
C PHE A 19 -12.31 -24.84 -9.88
N LYS A 20 -12.82 -26.07 -10.03
CA LYS A 20 -13.51 -26.81 -8.95
C LYS A 20 -12.45 -27.49 -8.08
N MET A 21 -12.50 -27.28 -6.77
CA MET A 21 -11.73 -28.05 -5.79
C MET A 21 -12.38 -29.43 -5.62
N ASP A 22 -11.73 -30.49 -6.10
CA ASP A 22 -12.07 -31.86 -5.71
C ASP A 22 -11.56 -32.12 -4.30
N THR A 23 -12.51 -32.37 -3.40
CA THR A 23 -12.29 -32.61 -1.97
C THR A 23 -12.47 -34.10 -1.72
N ASP A 24 -11.47 -34.93 -2.05
CA ASP A 24 -11.30 -36.23 -1.39
C ASP A 24 -9.98 -36.89 -1.76
N SER A 25 -9.03 -36.89 -0.82
CA SER A 25 -7.92 -37.87 -0.69
C SER A 25 -7.06 -37.49 0.52
N GLN A 26 -7.59 -37.71 1.72
CA GLN A 26 -6.79 -37.69 2.95
C GLN A 26 -6.02 -39.02 3.06
N PRO A 27 -4.67 -39.04 3.15
CA PRO A 27 -3.96 -40.24 3.57
C PRO A 27 -4.01 -40.36 5.11
N ALA A 28 -4.50 -41.51 5.57
CA ALA A 28 -4.73 -41.84 6.97
C ALA A 28 -3.48 -41.70 7.88
N PRO A 29 -3.61 -41.17 9.12
CA PRO A 29 -2.48 -41.04 10.04
C PRO A 29 -2.15 -42.37 10.72
N LYS A 30 -1.10 -43.06 10.26
CA LYS A 30 -0.50 -44.19 11.00
C LYS A 30 0.36 -43.66 12.15
N ARG A 31 -0.19 -43.69 13.37
CA ARG A 31 0.54 -43.55 14.64
C ARG A 31 1.67 -44.60 14.72
N ARG A 32 2.91 -44.15 14.97
CA ARG A 32 4.04 -45.03 15.31
C ARG A 32 4.27 -45.02 16.82
N LYS A 33 4.15 -46.19 17.45
CA LYS A 33 4.44 -46.45 18.86
C LYS A 33 5.95 -46.63 19.03
N ILE A 34 6.56 -45.84 19.91
CA ILE A 34 7.95 -46.00 20.35
C ILE A 34 7.99 -47.21 21.30
N GLY A 35 8.84 -48.18 20.99
CA GLY A 35 9.12 -49.38 21.79
C GLY A 35 10.56 -49.80 21.61
N GLN A 36 11.22 -50.11 22.73
CA GLN A 36 12.65 -50.28 22.93
C GLN A 36 13.28 -51.53 22.29
N SER A 37 14.60 -51.43 22.12
CA SER A 37 15.65 -52.48 22.22
C SER A 37 15.72 -53.62 21.20
N ALA A 38 16.73 -53.49 20.34
CA ALA A 38 17.81 -54.44 20.01
C ALA A 38 17.51 -55.95 19.87
N SER A 39 17.73 -56.46 18.65
CA SER A 39 18.50 -57.69 18.41
C SER A 39 18.95 -57.80 16.95
N ALA A 40 20.10 -58.43 16.77
CA ALA A 40 20.93 -58.41 15.58
C ALA A 40 20.63 -59.52 14.55
N PHE A 41 21.18 -59.32 13.34
CA PHE A 41 21.87 -60.31 12.47
C PHE A 41 21.20 -60.78 11.15
N SER A 42 22.06 -60.83 10.10
CA SER A 42 21.97 -61.51 8.78
C SER A 42 21.06 -60.89 7.70
N SER A 43 21.37 -60.81 6.40
CA SER A 43 22.55 -61.04 5.55
C SER A 43 22.17 -60.58 4.13
N SER A 44 23.13 -60.02 3.38
CA SER A 44 23.26 -59.85 1.92
C SER A 44 22.06 -60.12 0.96
N GLN A 45 21.61 -59.07 0.23
CA GLN A 45 21.32 -59.18 -1.21
C GLN A 45 21.42 -57.78 -1.87
N GLN A 46 22.44 -57.56 -2.71
CA GLN A 46 22.61 -56.35 -3.51
C GLN A 46 21.57 -56.31 -4.63
N LYS A 47 20.66 -55.34 -4.56
CA LYS A 47 20.02 -54.72 -5.73
C LYS A 47 20.67 -53.35 -5.92
N PRO A 48 20.95 -52.89 -7.14
CA PRO A 48 21.35 -51.50 -7.33
C PRO A 48 20.21 -50.63 -6.81
N ALA A 49 20.49 -49.88 -5.74
CA ALA A 49 19.55 -48.93 -5.19
C ALA A 49 19.30 -47.89 -6.27
N GLU A 50 18.07 -47.79 -6.75
CA GLU A 50 17.65 -46.59 -7.46
C GLU A 50 17.98 -45.40 -6.56
N PRO A 51 18.58 -44.32 -7.10
CA PRO A 51 18.94 -43.18 -6.28
C PRO A 51 17.69 -42.70 -5.56
N SER A 52 17.83 -42.49 -4.25
CA SER A 52 16.74 -41.99 -3.42
C SER A 52 16.18 -40.72 -4.06
N PHE A 53 14.86 -40.50 -3.99
CA PHE A 53 14.25 -39.27 -4.51
C PHE A 53 14.95 -38.01 -3.97
N ALA A 54 15.44 -38.05 -2.72
CA ALA A 54 16.23 -36.98 -2.14
C ALA A 54 17.57 -36.73 -2.86
N GLU A 55 18.20 -37.79 -3.36
CA GLU A 55 19.47 -37.75 -4.08
C GLU A 55 19.29 -37.25 -5.52
N VAL A 56 18.19 -37.65 -6.18
CA VAL A 56 17.79 -37.10 -7.49
C VAL A 56 17.47 -35.62 -7.38
N LEU A 57 16.73 -35.20 -6.34
CA LEU A 57 16.44 -33.79 -6.07
C LEU A 57 17.72 -33.00 -5.77
N GLN A 58 18.63 -33.54 -4.97
CA GLN A 58 19.89 -32.89 -4.68
C GLN A 58 20.74 -32.70 -5.94
N ARG A 59 20.81 -33.72 -6.79
CA ARG A 59 21.54 -33.66 -8.05
C ARG A 59 20.94 -32.64 -9.02
N LEU A 60 19.61 -32.58 -9.13
CA LEU A 60 18.93 -31.57 -9.95
C LEU A 60 19.20 -30.15 -9.43
N LYS A 61 19.25 -29.96 -8.11
CA LYS A 61 19.58 -28.67 -7.49
C LYS A 61 21.04 -28.25 -7.76
N GLU A 62 21.97 -29.20 -7.70
CA GLU A 62 23.39 -28.96 -8.00
C GLU A 62 23.63 -28.72 -9.51
N GLU A 63 22.97 -29.47 -10.40
CA GLU A 63 23.07 -29.31 -11.87
C GLU A 63 22.38 -28.01 -12.35
N ALA A 64 21.29 -27.58 -11.70
CA ALA A 64 20.60 -26.33 -12.03
C ALA A 64 21.39 -25.07 -11.64
N GLY A 65 22.50 -25.21 -10.90
CA GLY A 65 23.31 -24.07 -10.48
C GLY A 65 22.55 -23.08 -9.61
N GLU A 66 21.48 -23.52 -8.95
CA GLU A 66 20.65 -22.70 -8.08
C GLU A 66 21.48 -22.29 -6.86
N THR A 67 22.11 -21.12 -6.95
CA THR A 67 22.40 -20.30 -5.77
C THR A 67 21.07 -20.07 -5.03
N LYS A 68 21.11 -19.65 -3.77
CA LYS A 68 19.90 -19.43 -2.94
C LYS A 68 19.06 -18.23 -3.44
N ASP A 69 18.89 -18.10 -4.75
CA ASP A 69 18.12 -17.08 -5.40
C ASP A 69 16.67 -17.41 -5.07
N ALA A 70 16.01 -16.47 -4.40
CA ALA A 70 14.66 -16.62 -3.93
C ALA A 70 13.76 -17.13 -5.07
N GLU A 71 13.00 -18.19 -4.77
CA GLU A 71 12.01 -18.80 -5.65
C GLU A 71 11.19 -17.71 -6.37
N GLY A 72 11.32 -17.62 -7.70
CA GLY A 72 10.59 -16.63 -8.52
C GLY A 72 11.42 -15.59 -9.28
N GLY A 73 12.76 -15.67 -9.29
CA GLY A 73 13.60 -14.79 -10.12
C GLY A 73 13.62 -13.32 -9.65
N ALA A 74 13.21 -13.06 -8.41
CA ALA A 74 13.26 -11.73 -7.81
C ALA A 74 14.69 -11.16 -7.76
N ASP A 75 15.69 -12.04 -7.67
CA ASP A 75 17.12 -11.65 -7.69
C ASP A 75 17.66 -11.47 -9.11
N ALA A 76 16.96 -11.96 -10.14
CA ALA A 76 17.38 -11.83 -11.53
C ALA A 76 17.17 -10.41 -12.09
N TRP A 77 16.25 -9.63 -11.50
CA TRP A 77 15.93 -8.25 -11.91
C TRP A 77 15.77 -7.29 -10.73
N ALA A 78 16.65 -7.42 -9.74
CA ALA A 78 16.69 -6.49 -8.62
C ALA A 78 16.99 -5.05 -9.08
N ARG A 79 16.44 -4.08 -8.35
CA ARG A 79 16.78 -2.67 -8.57
C ARG A 79 18.22 -2.39 -8.13
N PRO A 80 18.85 -1.33 -8.66
CA PRO A 80 20.20 -0.93 -8.23
C PRO A 80 20.27 -0.72 -6.72
N THR A 81 21.43 -1.04 -6.13
CA THR A 81 21.67 -0.82 -4.70
C THR A 81 21.69 0.68 -4.37
N LEU A 82 21.01 1.05 -3.30
CA LEU A 82 20.95 2.43 -2.83
C LEU A 82 22.31 2.85 -2.24
N GLN A 83 22.83 3.99 -2.70
CA GLN A 83 24.00 4.61 -2.08
C GLN A 83 23.62 5.19 -0.70
N PRO A 84 24.55 5.28 0.26
CA PRO A 84 24.27 5.91 1.56
C PRO A 84 23.72 7.34 1.37
N ILE A 85 22.58 7.64 2.01
CA ILE A 85 21.92 8.95 1.96
C ILE A 85 22.08 9.64 3.31
N ASN A 86 22.49 10.90 3.30
CA ASN A 86 22.49 11.77 4.47
C ASN A 86 21.26 12.69 4.44
N ALA A 87 20.30 12.44 5.34
CA ALA A 87 19.05 13.19 5.41
C ALA A 87 19.20 14.71 5.62
N SER A 88 20.32 15.19 6.16
CA SER A 88 20.55 16.62 6.42
C SER A 88 21.22 17.36 5.25
N LYS A 89 21.77 16.64 4.27
CA LYS A 89 22.57 17.23 3.18
C LYS A 89 22.05 16.87 1.80
N ASP A 90 21.53 15.65 1.64
CA ASP A 90 21.18 15.11 0.35
C ASP A 90 19.69 15.31 0.06
N ALA A 91 19.38 15.81 -1.13
CA ALA A 91 18.01 15.91 -1.61
C ALA A 91 17.59 14.60 -2.29
N ILE A 92 16.38 14.12 -1.96
CA ILE A 92 15.76 12.97 -2.63
C ILE A 92 14.87 13.49 -3.76
N VAL A 93 15.37 13.41 -4.99
CA VAL A 93 14.62 13.80 -6.20
C VAL A 93 14.10 12.55 -6.89
N PHE A 94 12.78 12.45 -7.02
CA PHE A 94 12.11 11.32 -7.63
C PHE A 94 10.85 11.75 -8.39
N GLN A 95 10.44 10.94 -9.35
CA GLN A 95 9.19 11.11 -10.06
C GLN A 95 8.11 10.26 -9.37
N GLN A 96 7.04 10.91 -8.93
CA GLN A 96 5.86 10.23 -8.39
C GLN A 96 5.15 9.45 -9.50
N ILE A 97 4.62 8.26 -9.14
CA ILE A 97 3.83 7.40 -10.02
C ILE A 97 2.43 7.14 -9.45
N ASP A 98 2.31 7.04 -8.12
CA ASP A 98 1.05 6.75 -7.46
C ASP A 98 0.95 7.47 -6.11
N VAL A 99 -0.28 7.70 -5.66
CA VAL A 99 -0.61 8.42 -4.43
C VAL A 99 -1.74 7.69 -3.73
N GLU A 100 -1.53 7.38 -2.45
CA GLU A 100 -2.55 6.76 -1.60
C GLU A 100 -2.79 7.60 -0.34
N ASP A 101 -4.06 7.67 0.07
CA ASP A 101 -4.42 8.19 1.38
C ASP A 101 -3.97 7.20 2.47
N CYS A 102 -3.34 7.73 3.51
CA CYS A 102 -2.92 6.94 4.66
C CYS A 102 -3.49 7.56 5.93
N ALA A 103 -4.39 6.81 6.58
CA ALA A 103 -4.75 7.06 7.96
C ALA A 103 -3.80 6.23 8.82
N ASP A 104 -2.88 6.90 9.52
CA ASP A 104 -2.01 6.22 10.47
C ASP A 104 -2.86 5.70 11.65
N THR A 105 -2.94 4.38 11.77
CA THR A 105 -3.68 3.69 12.83
C THR A 105 -3.04 3.83 14.20
N ALA A 106 -1.76 4.23 14.29
CA ALA A 106 -1.04 4.37 15.55
C ALA A 106 -1.08 5.81 16.11
N GLY A 107 -1.03 6.83 15.25
CA GLY A 107 -0.95 8.24 15.64
C GLY A 107 -2.17 9.10 15.33
N GLY A 108 -3.20 8.56 14.66
CA GLY A 108 -4.38 9.35 14.25
C GLY A 108 -4.07 10.46 13.24
N GLY A 109 -2.88 10.43 12.63
CA GLY A 109 -2.46 11.36 11.60
C GLY A 109 -3.02 10.95 10.25
N THR A 110 -3.74 11.86 9.59
CA THR A 110 -4.03 11.76 8.16
C THR A 110 -2.80 12.25 7.40
N GLY A 111 -2.39 11.48 6.40
CA GLY A 111 -1.27 11.79 5.53
C GLY A 111 -1.43 11.15 4.16
N ILE A 112 -0.43 11.36 3.33
CA ILE A 112 -0.40 10.89 1.94
C ILE A 112 0.86 10.06 1.75
N ARG A 113 0.71 8.86 1.19
CA ARG A 113 1.82 8.04 0.70
C ARG A 113 2.01 8.31 -0.77
N MET A 114 3.20 8.75 -1.15
CA MET A 114 3.60 8.92 -2.54
C MET A 114 4.61 7.86 -2.91
N PHE A 115 4.31 7.11 -3.97
CA PHE A 115 5.19 6.12 -4.55
C PHE A 115 5.86 6.71 -5.77
N GLY A 116 7.11 6.33 -6.02
CA GLY A 116 7.83 6.82 -7.18
C GLY A 116 9.18 6.20 -7.39
N VAL A 117 9.91 6.73 -8.36
CA VAL A 117 11.25 6.26 -8.73
C VAL A 117 12.21 7.43 -8.92
N THR A 118 13.44 7.27 -8.43
CA THR A 118 14.53 8.22 -8.69
C THR A 118 15.07 8.07 -10.12
N ASN A 119 15.80 9.08 -10.61
CA ASN A 119 16.52 8.98 -11.90
C ASN A 119 17.51 7.80 -11.96
N LYS A 120 18.01 7.35 -10.80
CA LYS A 120 18.91 6.19 -10.69
C LYS A 120 18.17 4.84 -10.62
N GLY A 121 16.85 4.81 -10.73
CA GLY A 121 16.05 3.58 -10.72
C GLY A 121 15.70 3.03 -9.33
N ASN A 122 16.02 3.75 -8.25
CA ASN A 122 15.60 3.36 -6.89
C ASN A 122 14.12 3.69 -6.67
N SER A 123 13.36 2.76 -6.08
CA SER A 123 12.00 3.02 -5.62
C SER A 123 11.99 3.92 -4.39
N VAL A 124 11.01 4.81 -4.30
CA VAL A 124 10.82 5.73 -3.19
C VAL A 124 9.39 5.61 -2.67
N LEU A 125 9.25 5.55 -1.36
CA LEU A 125 8.01 5.78 -0.63
C LEU A 125 8.20 7.02 0.22
N ALA A 126 7.50 8.09 -0.11
CA ALA A 126 7.47 9.33 0.66
C ALA A 126 6.17 9.39 1.47
N TYR A 127 6.32 9.50 2.78
CA TYR A 127 5.21 9.78 3.70
C TYR A 127 5.11 11.30 3.90
N VAL A 128 4.00 11.88 3.47
CA VAL A 128 3.67 13.28 3.74
C VAL A 128 2.69 13.32 4.90
N THR A 129 3.12 13.90 6.00
CA THR A 129 2.33 14.05 7.23
C THR A 129 1.71 15.44 7.31
N ASP A 130 0.82 15.63 8.28
CA ASP A 130 0.24 16.94 8.66
C ASP A 130 -0.59 17.62 7.56
N PHE A 131 -1.07 16.84 6.59
CA PHE A 131 -2.02 17.29 5.59
C PHE A 131 -3.44 16.86 5.98
N TYR A 132 -4.26 17.84 6.36
CA TYR A 132 -5.62 17.62 6.84
C TYR A 132 -6.65 18.04 5.80
N PRO A 133 -7.69 17.23 5.57
CA PRO A 133 -8.76 17.58 4.65
C PRO A 133 -9.54 18.79 5.17
N TYR A 134 -9.96 19.68 4.27
CA TYR A 134 -10.75 20.86 4.60
C TYR A 134 -11.75 21.18 3.51
N PHE A 135 -12.79 21.92 3.89
CA PHE A 135 -13.78 22.46 2.95
C PHE A 135 -14.20 23.88 3.35
N TYR A 136 -14.86 24.56 2.43
CA TYR A 136 -15.33 25.93 2.62
C TYR A 136 -16.85 26.00 2.62
N VAL A 137 -17.40 26.79 3.54
CA VAL A 137 -18.82 27.17 3.56
C VAL A 137 -18.96 28.68 3.61
N ALA A 138 -20.01 29.22 2.99
CA ALA A 138 -20.26 30.66 3.05
C ALA A 138 -20.51 31.08 4.51
N CYS A 139 -19.91 32.19 4.93
CA CYS A 139 -20.10 32.69 6.28
C CYS A 139 -21.54 33.20 6.45
N PRO A 140 -22.31 32.72 7.46
CA PRO A 140 -23.66 33.20 7.70
C PRO A 140 -23.68 34.71 7.99
N ARG A 141 -24.77 35.39 7.60
CA ARG A 141 -24.93 36.82 7.90
C ARG A 141 -24.96 37.04 9.41
N GLY A 142 -24.15 37.98 9.90
CA GLY A 142 -24.06 38.31 11.32
C GLY A 142 -23.10 37.41 12.11
N PHE A 143 -22.42 36.46 11.47
CA PHE A 143 -21.39 35.65 12.12
C PHE A 143 -20.13 36.50 12.37
N LEU A 144 -19.70 36.56 13.64
CA LEU A 144 -18.59 37.38 14.08
C LEU A 144 -17.30 36.55 14.21
N PRO A 145 -16.12 37.18 14.10
CA PRO A 145 -14.85 36.49 14.35
C PRO A 145 -14.77 35.82 15.73
N SER A 146 -15.47 36.35 16.74
CA SER A 146 -15.56 35.76 18.08
C SER A 146 -16.27 34.41 18.11
N ASP A 147 -17.20 34.19 17.19
CA ASP A 147 -18.03 32.97 17.15
C ASP A 147 -17.25 31.78 16.60
N VAL A 148 -16.17 32.04 15.84
CA VAL A 148 -15.26 31.03 15.29
C VAL A 148 -14.69 30.14 16.39
N THR A 149 -14.37 30.69 17.57
CA THR A 149 -13.73 29.94 18.65
C THR A 149 -14.62 28.83 19.22
N MET A 150 -15.94 29.03 19.23
CA MET A 150 -16.89 28.06 19.79
C MET A 150 -17.39 27.03 18.77
N LEU A 151 -17.29 27.35 17.47
CA LEU A 151 -17.81 26.53 16.37
C LEU A 151 -17.16 25.13 16.27
N PRO A 152 -15.83 24.95 16.38
CA PRO A 152 -15.22 23.61 16.39
C PRO A 152 -15.81 22.70 17.48
N MET A 153 -15.99 23.25 18.70
CA MET A 153 -16.54 22.49 19.83
C MET A 153 -17.99 22.09 19.56
N HIS A 154 -18.79 22.99 18.98
CA HIS A 154 -20.17 22.71 18.60
C HIS A 154 -20.26 21.62 17.52
N LEU A 155 -19.47 21.72 16.44
CA LEU A 155 -19.46 20.74 15.36
C LEU A 155 -18.99 19.36 15.84
N ASN A 156 -18.00 19.31 16.73
CA ASN A 156 -17.52 18.06 17.32
C ASN A 156 -18.59 17.37 18.20
N ASN A 157 -19.43 18.14 18.88
CA ASN A 157 -20.56 17.60 19.64
C ASN A 157 -21.63 16.99 18.73
N ILE A 158 -21.92 17.61 17.58
CA ILE A 158 -22.87 17.08 16.58
C ILE A 158 -22.30 15.85 15.84
N GLY A 159 -20.98 15.86 15.60
CA GLY A 159 -20.26 14.84 14.84
C GLY A 159 -19.99 13.53 15.59
N ASN A 160 -20.45 13.38 16.84
CA ASN A 160 -20.16 12.24 17.73
C ASN A 160 -18.65 11.99 17.95
N GLY A 161 -17.86 13.06 18.10
CA GLY A 161 -16.44 12.95 18.43
C GLY A 161 -15.57 13.93 17.65
N GLY A 162 -14.39 14.25 18.21
CA GLY A 162 -13.42 15.26 17.76
C GLY A 162 -12.93 15.09 16.33
N VAL A 163 -13.78 15.40 15.36
CA VAL A 163 -13.60 15.25 13.92
C VAL A 163 -13.08 16.56 13.30
N VAL A 164 -13.55 17.68 13.81
CA VAL A 164 -13.13 19.03 13.42
C VAL A 164 -11.89 19.41 14.21
N ARG A 165 -10.80 19.68 13.48
CA ARG A 165 -9.52 20.09 14.03
C ARG A 165 -9.47 21.60 14.27
N ASP A 166 -9.92 22.37 13.27
CA ASP A 166 -9.81 23.82 13.28
C ASP A 166 -10.85 24.47 12.37
N VAL A 167 -11.26 25.69 12.68
CA VAL A 167 -12.14 26.50 11.84
C VAL A 167 -11.57 27.91 11.73
N GLN A 168 -11.47 28.42 10.50
CA GLN A 168 -10.91 29.75 10.23
C GLN A 168 -11.85 30.55 9.34
N MET A 169 -12.03 31.84 9.63
CA MET A 169 -12.71 32.75 8.72
C MET A 169 -11.71 33.28 7.69
N VAL A 170 -12.04 33.17 6.40
CA VAL A 170 -11.18 33.57 5.28
C VAL A 170 -11.99 34.30 4.22
N GLU A 171 -11.38 35.26 3.54
CA GLU A 171 -12.02 35.93 2.40
C GLU A 171 -11.78 35.14 1.11
N LYS A 172 -12.86 34.77 0.42
CA LYS A 172 -12.84 33.99 -0.83
C LYS A 172 -13.90 34.50 -1.80
N LYS A 173 -13.88 34.00 -3.03
CA LYS A 173 -14.88 34.28 -4.07
C LYS A 173 -15.42 32.97 -4.61
N SER A 174 -16.71 32.95 -4.93
CA SER A 174 -17.30 31.87 -5.71
C SER A 174 -16.72 31.90 -7.12
N LEU A 175 -16.44 30.72 -7.68
CA LEU A 175 -16.06 30.57 -9.08
C LEU A 175 -17.27 30.77 -10.01
N MET A 176 -18.49 30.49 -9.52
CA MET A 176 -19.71 30.60 -10.30
C MET A 176 -20.20 32.04 -10.36
N HIS A 177 -20.31 32.56 -11.58
CA HIS A 177 -20.72 33.93 -11.96
C HIS A 177 -19.75 35.03 -11.50
N TYR A 178 -19.61 36.05 -12.34
CA TYR A 178 -18.86 37.25 -11.97
C TYR A 178 -19.76 38.20 -11.16
N MET A 179 -19.45 38.37 -9.88
CA MET A 179 -20.16 39.26 -8.96
C MET A 179 -19.32 40.49 -8.56
N GLY A 180 -18.28 40.79 -9.33
CA GLY A 180 -17.31 41.84 -9.05
C GLY A 180 -16.05 41.36 -8.34
N ASP A 181 -15.18 42.31 -7.99
CA ASP A 181 -13.87 42.03 -7.40
C ASP A 181 -13.87 41.94 -5.87
N THR A 182 -15.05 42.02 -5.25
CA THR A 182 -15.20 41.94 -3.80
C THR A 182 -15.10 40.49 -3.32
N ALA A 183 -14.20 40.22 -2.37
CA ALA A 183 -14.16 38.94 -1.67
C ALA A 183 -15.23 38.92 -0.56
N VAL A 184 -15.79 37.75 -0.29
CA VAL A 184 -16.80 37.55 0.76
C VAL A 184 -16.25 36.59 1.81
N PRO A 185 -16.70 36.68 3.08
CA PRO A 185 -16.24 35.80 4.13
C PRO A 185 -16.75 34.36 3.93
N PHE A 186 -15.84 33.41 4.07
CA PHE A 186 -16.07 31.96 4.10
C PHE A 186 -15.48 31.39 5.38
N LEU A 187 -16.03 30.28 5.85
CA LEU A 187 -15.46 29.47 6.91
C LEU A 187 -14.71 28.29 6.29
N LYS A 188 -13.41 28.19 6.58
CA LYS A 188 -12.57 27.04 6.27
C LYS A 188 -12.63 26.09 7.45
N ILE A 189 -13.23 24.93 7.26
CA ILE A 189 -13.36 23.88 8.29
C ILE A 189 -12.34 22.79 7.96
N THR A 190 -11.41 22.55 8.88
CA THR A 190 -10.37 21.52 8.77
C THR A 190 -10.74 20.32 9.62
N LEU A 191 -10.65 19.12 9.04
CA LEU A 191 -11.06 17.85 9.63
C LEU A 191 -9.84 16.97 9.92
N ILE A 192 -10.00 16.00 10.82
CA ILE A 192 -8.93 15.05 11.14
C ILE A 192 -8.79 13.97 10.06
N ASP A 193 -9.89 13.48 9.49
CA ASP A 193 -9.92 12.38 8.51
C ASP A 193 -10.92 12.67 7.38
N GLN A 194 -10.62 12.22 6.17
CA GLN A 194 -11.45 12.42 4.97
C GLN A 194 -12.80 11.71 5.09
N ARG A 195 -12.86 10.55 5.76
CA ARG A 195 -14.10 9.77 5.93
C ARG A 195 -15.15 10.49 6.78
N SER A 196 -14.72 11.48 7.54
CA SER A 196 -15.59 12.25 8.41
C SER A 196 -16.32 13.40 7.71
N LEU A 197 -15.87 13.78 6.50
CA LEU A 197 -16.39 14.93 5.77
C LEU A 197 -17.91 14.87 5.52
N PRO A 198 -18.50 13.76 5.03
CA PRO A 198 -19.96 13.71 4.79
C PRO A 198 -20.76 13.89 6.09
N LYS A 199 -20.25 13.43 7.23
CA LYS A 199 -20.94 13.51 8.53
C LYS A 199 -21.12 14.95 9.00
N ILE A 200 -20.14 15.80 8.73
CA ILE A 200 -20.18 17.22 9.10
C ILE A 200 -20.91 18.03 8.03
N ARG A 201 -20.60 17.80 6.75
CA ARG A 201 -21.18 18.58 5.65
C ARG A 201 -22.68 18.36 5.48
N ASP A 202 -23.16 17.12 5.58
CA ASP A 202 -24.56 16.81 5.27
C ASP A 202 -25.51 17.06 6.47
N LYS A 203 -24.94 17.34 7.66
CA LYS A 203 -25.69 17.66 8.89
C LYS A 203 -25.67 19.15 9.27
N SER A 204 -24.86 19.97 8.57
CA SER A 204 -24.80 21.43 8.71
C SER A 204 -25.72 22.10 7.69
#